data_AF-A0A519BN47-F1
#
_entry.id   AF-A0A519BN47-F1
#
_cell.length_a   1.000
_cell.length_b   1.000
_cell.length_c   1.000
_cell.angle_alpha   90.00
_cell.angle_beta   90.00
_cell.angle_gamma   90.00
#
_symmetry.space_group_name_H-M   'P 1'
#
loop_
_entity.id
_entity.type
_entity.pdbx_description
1 polymer ?
#
loop_
_entity_poly.entity_id
_entity_poly.type
_entity_poly.pdbx_seq_one_letter_code
_entity_poly.pdbx_strand_id
1 'polypeptide(L)'
;MSENIDIKHVMKLAKLNLNDNDALVFESELSKILDYINVLSNADTSKVKDIIEEMDYENLIDSGIETKFNIGDYRNDKISEKDESFDYNIVKENSPEFESDAPGSKFGYFIVPPVIE
;
A
#
# COMPACT_ATOMS: atom_id res chain seq x y z
N MET A 1 -9.63 -22.13 19.34
CA MET A 1 -10.12 -20.99 20.14
C MET A 1 -10.31 -19.88 19.13
N SER A 2 -11.54 -19.66 18.67
CA SER A 2 -11.80 -18.68 17.61
C SER A 2 -11.73 -17.30 18.25
N GLU A 3 -10.63 -16.58 18.03
CA GLU A 3 -10.58 -15.15 18.32
C GLU A 3 -11.66 -14.50 17.47
N ASN A 4 -12.62 -13.86 18.13
CA ASN A 4 -13.74 -13.22 17.48
C ASN A 4 -13.20 -11.98 16.75
N ILE A 5 -12.85 -12.13 15.47
CA ILE A 5 -12.32 -11.03 14.66
C ILE A 5 -13.44 -10.04 14.39
N ASP A 6 -13.23 -8.79 14.77
CA ASP A 6 -14.14 -7.70 14.41
C ASP A 6 -14.01 -7.36 12.92
N ILE A 7 -14.91 -7.92 12.11
CA ILE A 7 -14.97 -7.69 10.66
C ILE A 7 -15.10 -6.20 10.33
N LYS A 8 -15.83 -5.42 11.13
CA LYS A 8 -16.00 -3.99 10.89
C LYS A 8 -14.68 -3.24 11.09
N HIS A 9 -13.88 -3.67 12.08
CA HIS A 9 -12.55 -3.13 12.28
C HIS A 9 -11.62 -3.43 11.09
N VAL A 10 -11.61 -4.68 10.60
CA VAL A 10 -10.81 -5.09 9.43
C VAL A 10 -11.22 -4.32 8.18
N MET A 11 -12.52 -4.18 7.93
CA MET A 11 -13.06 -3.40 6.81
C MET A 11 -12.57 -1.95 6.84
N LYS A 12 -12.57 -1.33 8.03
CA LYS A 12 -12.09 0.04 8.21
C LYS A 12 -10.60 0.17 7.92
N LEU A 13 -9.77 -0.76 8.40
CA LEU A 13 -8.33 -0.77 8.14
C LEU A 13 -8.01 -0.93 6.66
N ALA A 14 -8.72 -1.82 5.97
CA ALA A 14 -8.56 -2.08 4.55
C ALA A 14 -9.24 -1.02 3.65
N LYS A 15 -9.90 0.00 4.24
CA LYS A 15 -10.67 1.04 3.53
C LYS A 15 -11.75 0.46 2.60
N LEU A 16 -12.36 -0.66 3.00
CA LEU A 16 -13.44 -1.30 2.26
C LEU A 16 -14.79 -0.70 2.64
N ASN A 17 -15.55 -0.25 1.65
CA ASN A 17 -16.89 0.28 1.84
C ASN A 17 -17.95 -0.82 1.62
N LEU A 18 -17.96 -1.81 2.50
CA LEU A 18 -18.96 -2.89 2.48
C LEU A 18 -20.11 -2.56 3.42
N ASN A 19 -21.29 -3.12 3.14
CA ASN A 19 -22.47 -2.93 3.98
C ASN A 19 -22.56 -3.99 5.09
N ASP A 20 -23.51 -3.83 6.03
CA ASP A 20 -23.68 -4.75 7.15
C ASP A 20 -24.06 -6.19 6.72
N ASN A 21 -24.75 -6.37 5.59
CA ASN A 21 -25.09 -7.71 5.07
C ASN A 21 -23.84 -8.41 4.54
N ASP A 22 -22.96 -7.67 3.84
CA ASP A 22 -21.68 -8.20 3.35
C ASP A 22 -20.78 -8.59 4.54
N ALA A 23 -20.77 -7.79 5.61
CA ALA A 23 -20.00 -8.07 6.81
C ALA A 23 -20.41 -9.41 7.45
N LEU A 24 -21.71 -9.72 7.52
CA LEU A 24 -22.21 -10.99 8.06
C LEU A 24 -21.79 -12.19 7.22
N VAL A 25 -21.77 -12.05 5.89
CA VAL A 25 -21.32 -13.11 4.98
C VAL A 25 -19.82 -13.36 5.19
N PHE A 26 -19.02 -12.29 5.17
CA PHE A 26 -17.57 -12.38 5.33
C PHE A 26 -17.13 -12.84 6.71
N GLU A 27 -17.91 -12.59 7.76
CA GLU A 27 -17.65 -13.14 9.09
C GLU A 27 -17.60 -14.67 9.06
N SER A 28 -18.59 -15.30 8.44
CA SER A 28 -18.67 -16.76 8.31
C SER A 28 -17.56 -17.34 7.42
N GLU A 29 -17.24 -16.66 6.32
CA GLU A 29 -16.20 -17.11 5.40
C GLU A 29 -14.80 -16.95 6.00
N LEU A 30 -14.52 -15.82 6.65
CA LEU A 30 -13.24 -15.58 7.31
C LEU A 30 -13.01 -16.59 8.42
N SER A 31 -14.02 -16.89 9.23
CA SER A 31 -13.94 -17.90 10.28
C SER A 31 -13.48 -19.27 9.74
N LYS A 32 -14.03 -19.72 8.61
CA LYS A 32 -13.61 -20.98 7.95
C LYS A 32 -12.16 -20.92 7.45
N ILE A 33 -11.73 -19.78 6.92
CA ILE A 33 -10.35 -19.59 6.45
C ILE A 33 -9.37 -19.64 7.62
N LEU A 34 -9.69 -18.98 8.73
CA LEU A 34 -8.85 -18.99 9.93
C LEU A 34 -8.75 -20.40 10.53
N ASP A 35 -9.87 -21.12 10.59
CA ASP A 35 -9.88 -22.51 11.03
C ASP A 35 -8.99 -23.39 10.15
N TYR A 36 -8.99 -23.16 8.83
CA TYR A 36 -8.12 -23.87 7.91
C TYR A 36 -6.63 -23.52 8.11
N ILE A 37 -6.29 -22.23 8.23
CA ILE A 37 -4.90 -21.77 8.43
C ILE A 37 -4.35 -22.24 9.79
N ASN A 38 -5.20 -22.36 10.80
CA ASN A 38 -4.82 -22.87 12.12
C ASN A 38 -4.21 -24.28 12.09
N VAL A 39 -4.37 -25.05 11.00
CA VAL A 39 -3.63 -26.31 10.81
C VAL A 39 -2.12 -26.10 10.88
N LEU A 40 -1.61 -24.96 10.40
CA LEU A 40 -0.17 -24.63 10.43
C LEU A 40 0.38 -24.42 11.85
N SER A 41 -0.47 -24.12 12.84
CA SER A 41 -0.03 -23.96 14.23
C SER A 41 0.55 -25.24 14.85
N ASN A 42 0.26 -26.40 14.27
CA ASN A 42 0.79 -27.69 14.71
C ASN A 42 2.17 -28.03 14.11
N ALA A 43 2.67 -27.24 13.17
CA ALA A 43 3.98 -27.47 12.56
C ALA A 43 5.10 -26.98 13.49
N ASP A 44 6.15 -27.79 13.68
CA ASP A 44 7.37 -27.38 14.39
C ASP A 44 8.21 -26.48 13.49
N THR A 45 8.22 -25.18 13.78
CA THR A 45 9.02 -24.16 13.06
C THR A 45 10.32 -23.80 13.78
N SER A 46 10.66 -24.45 14.90
CA SER A 46 11.82 -24.09 15.73
C SER A 46 13.18 -24.16 15.02
N LYS A 47 13.26 -24.91 13.91
CA LYS A 47 14.48 -25.14 13.13
C LYS A 47 14.52 -24.37 11.80
N VAL A 48 13.47 -23.62 11.48
CA VAL A 48 13.35 -22.88 10.22
C VAL A 48 13.46 -21.39 10.51
N LYS A 49 14.31 -20.69 9.75
CA LYS A 49 14.41 -19.23 9.82
C LYS A 49 13.32 -18.63 8.94
N ASP A 50 12.74 -17.51 9.38
CA ASP A 50 11.77 -16.77 8.59
C ASP A 50 12.32 -16.44 7.20
N ILE A 51 11.47 -16.62 6.18
CA ILE A 51 11.75 -16.21 4.82
C ILE A 51 11.35 -14.74 4.71
N ILE A 52 12.34 -13.85 4.72
CA ILE A 52 12.13 -12.40 4.66
C ILE A 52 12.02 -11.95 3.20
N GLU A 53 12.78 -12.58 2.30
CA GLU A 53 12.88 -12.25 0.89
C GLU A 53 13.07 -13.54 0.07
N GLU A 54 12.23 -13.73 -0.95
CA GLU A 54 12.37 -14.85 -1.91
C GLU A 54 13.27 -14.48 -3.10
N MET A 55 13.42 -13.18 -3.36
CA MET A 55 14.24 -12.66 -4.45
C MET A 55 15.67 -12.40 -3.98
N ASP A 56 16.63 -12.86 -4.77
CA ASP A 56 18.03 -12.51 -4.63
C ASP A 56 18.25 -11.08 -5.15
N TYR A 57 18.01 -10.09 -4.27
CA TYR A 57 18.15 -8.67 -4.59
C TYR A 57 19.57 -8.32 -5.08
N GLU A 58 20.59 -9.09 -4.67
CA GLU A 58 21.96 -8.88 -5.15
C GLU A 58 22.05 -9.11 -6.67
N ASN A 59 21.37 -10.14 -7.20
CA ASN A 59 21.31 -10.38 -8.66
C ASN A 59 20.52 -9.32 -9.43
N LEU A 60 19.49 -8.71 -8.82
CA LEU A 60 18.72 -7.65 -9.46
C LEU A 60 19.52 -6.34 -9.55
N ILE A 61 20.29 -6.03 -8.51
CA ILE A 61 21.20 -4.87 -8.49
C ILE A 61 22.35 -5.08 -9.50
N ASP A 62 22.94 -6.27 -9.55
CA ASP A 62 24.01 -6.61 -10.51
C ASP A 62 23.54 -6.66 -11.98
N SER A 63 22.24 -6.88 -12.23
CA SER A 63 21.66 -6.84 -13.58
C SER A 63 21.59 -5.44 -14.21
N GLY A 64 21.98 -4.39 -13.49
CA GLY A 64 22.19 -3.04 -14.04
C GLY A 64 20.91 -2.23 -14.26
N ILE A 65 19.79 -2.61 -13.64
CA ILE A 65 18.60 -1.75 -13.62
C ILE A 65 18.88 -0.62 -12.62
N GLU A 66 19.27 0.55 -13.11
CA GLU A 66 19.36 1.77 -12.29
C GLU A 66 17.98 2.10 -11.69
N THR A 67 17.73 1.65 -10.46
CA THR A 67 16.61 2.19 -9.67
C THR A 67 17.04 3.55 -9.14
N LYS A 68 16.70 4.62 -9.87
CA LYS A 68 16.82 6.01 -9.40
C LYS A 68 15.82 6.33 -8.28
N PHE A 69 15.76 5.49 -7.24
CA PHE A 69 14.91 5.70 -6.07
C PHE A 69 15.75 5.53 -4.81
N ASN A 70 16.34 6.63 -4.34
CA ASN A 70 16.85 6.72 -2.97
C ASN A 70 15.67 6.93 -2.02
N ILE A 71 15.20 5.83 -1.42
CA ILE A 71 14.09 5.79 -0.46
C ILE A 71 14.47 6.40 0.92
N GLY A 72 15.72 6.81 1.13
CA GLY A 72 16.26 7.23 2.42
C GLY A 72 15.84 8.61 2.94
N ASP A 73 15.48 9.56 2.07
CA ASP A 73 15.40 10.97 2.48
C ASP A 73 13.97 11.54 2.62
N TYR A 74 12.93 10.77 2.28
CA TYR A 74 11.53 11.20 2.41
C TYR A 74 10.91 10.74 3.73
N ARG A 75 11.54 11.07 4.87
CA ARG A 75 10.80 11.19 6.13
C ARG A 75 10.17 12.58 6.16
N ASN A 76 8.88 12.64 5.85
CA ASN A 76 8.04 13.83 5.65
C ASN A 76 7.79 14.68 6.92
N ASP A 77 8.73 14.71 7.85
CA ASP A 77 8.55 15.31 9.18
C ASP A 77 8.96 16.81 9.18
N LYS A 78 9.51 17.31 8.06
CA LYS A 78 10.04 18.69 7.93
C LYS A 78 9.71 19.38 6.59
N ILE A 79 8.55 19.15 6.01
CA ILE A 79 8.09 19.99 4.88
C ILE A 79 7.46 21.26 5.49
N SER A 80 8.29 22.18 5.96
CA SER A 80 7.85 23.50 6.45
C SER A 80 8.00 24.61 5.41
N GLU A 81 8.58 24.32 4.25
CA GLU A 81 8.79 25.30 3.19
C GLU A 81 8.09 24.81 1.93
N LYS A 82 7.16 25.64 1.44
CA LYS A 82 6.48 25.42 0.18
C LYS A 82 7.57 25.50 -0.89
N ASP A 83 7.87 24.38 -1.54
CA ASP A 83 8.85 24.36 -2.61
C ASP A 83 8.30 25.15 -3.81
N GLU A 84 8.75 26.40 -3.95
CA GLU A 84 8.37 27.29 -5.05
C GLU A 84 9.15 26.97 -6.35
N SER A 85 10.06 25.99 -6.33
CA SER A 85 10.88 25.64 -7.50
C SER A 85 10.13 24.81 -8.56
N PHE A 86 8.94 24.29 -8.23
CA PHE A 86 8.14 23.51 -9.17
C PHE A 86 7.28 24.44 -10.06
N ASP A 87 7.79 24.76 -11.26
CA ASP A 87 7.04 25.47 -12.29
C ASP A 87 6.31 24.49 -13.23
N TYR A 88 5.00 24.42 -13.08
CA TYR A 88 4.14 23.57 -13.89
C TYR A 88 4.22 23.87 -15.40
N ASN A 89 4.51 25.12 -15.79
CA ASN A 89 4.58 25.50 -17.19
C ASN A 89 5.79 24.86 -17.89
N ILE A 90 6.92 24.76 -17.19
CA ILE A 90 8.14 24.11 -17.70
C ILE A 90 7.91 22.61 -17.91
N VAL A 91 7.22 21.95 -16.97
CA VAL A 91 6.92 20.51 -17.07
C VAL A 91 5.94 20.23 -18.22
N LYS A 92 4.91 21.08 -18.38
CA LYS A 92 3.93 20.95 -19.46
C LYS A 92 4.54 21.18 -20.86
N GLU A 93 5.50 22.09 -20.97
CA GLU A 93 6.20 22.36 -22.24
C GLU A 93 7.12 21.19 -22.65
N ASN A 94 7.80 20.58 -21.68
CA ASN A 94 8.82 19.54 -21.94
C ASN A 94 8.29 18.09 -21.85
N SER A 95 7.15 17.85 -21.21
CA SER A 95 6.50 16.54 -21.14
C SER A 95 4.98 16.68 -21.23
N PRO A 96 4.43 16.84 -22.45
CA PRO A 96 2.99 16.95 -22.66
C PRO A 96 2.20 15.70 -22.22
N GLU A 97 2.87 14.55 -22.08
CA GLU A 97 2.31 13.30 -21.56
C GLU A 97 2.18 13.29 -20.01
N PHE A 98 2.64 14.34 -19.33
CA PHE A 98 2.57 14.46 -17.86
C PHE A 98 1.14 14.70 -17.35
N GLU A 99 0.21 15.13 -18.22
CA GLU A 99 -1.21 15.17 -17.87
C GLU A 99 -1.73 13.73 -17.77
N SER A 100 -1.88 13.23 -16.54
CA SER A 100 -2.45 11.90 -16.33
C SER A 100 -3.88 11.87 -16.87
N ASP A 101 -4.22 10.88 -17.69
CA ASP A 101 -5.60 10.60 -18.15
C ASP A 101 -6.56 10.21 -17.02
N ALA A 102 -6.07 10.17 -15.77
CA ALA A 102 -6.86 9.86 -14.59
C ALA A 102 -7.97 10.91 -14.38
N PRO A 103 -9.23 10.48 -14.16
CA PRO A 103 -10.32 11.39 -13.90
C PRO A 103 -10.04 12.20 -12.62
N GLY A 104 -10.10 13.52 -12.73
CA GLY A 104 -9.80 14.44 -11.62
C GLY A 104 -8.34 14.91 -11.56
N SER A 105 -7.52 14.65 -12.58
CA SER A 105 -6.23 15.30 -12.70
C SER A 105 -6.40 16.76 -13.18
N LYS A 106 -5.63 17.69 -12.60
CA LYS A 106 -5.52 19.05 -13.11
C LYS A 106 -4.14 19.59 -12.80
N PHE A 107 -3.53 20.21 -13.79
CA PHE A 107 -2.17 20.72 -13.68
C PHE A 107 -1.19 19.65 -13.17
N GLY A 108 -1.28 18.40 -13.68
CA GLY A 108 -0.38 17.31 -13.27
C GLY A 108 -0.49 16.86 -11.82
N TYR A 109 -1.46 17.40 -11.06
CA TYR A 109 -1.80 16.95 -9.72
C TYR A 109 -3.08 16.10 -9.73
N PHE A 110 -3.12 15.08 -8.87
CA PHE A 110 -4.36 14.38 -8.53
C PHE A 110 -5.21 15.27 -7.63
N ILE A 111 -6.41 15.63 -8.07
CA ILE A 111 -7.38 16.31 -7.21
C ILE A 111 -8.10 15.24 -6.38
N VAL A 112 -7.83 15.25 -5.08
CA VAL A 112 -8.53 14.41 -4.10
C VAL A 112 -9.29 15.29 -3.09
N PRO A 113 -10.36 14.80 -2.45
CA PRO A 113 -11.01 15.53 -1.37
C PRO A 113 -10.00 15.91 -0.27
N PRO A 114 -10.15 17.10 0.34
CA PRO A 114 -9.24 17.53 1.40
C PRO A 114 -9.31 16.57 2.59
N VAL A 115 -8.15 16.25 3.18
CA VAL A 115 -8.09 15.51 4.44
C VAL A 115 -8.64 16.43 5.53
N ILE A 116 -9.77 16.03 6.12
CA ILE A 116 -10.35 16.72 7.29
C ILE A 116 -9.78 16.00 8.52
N GLU A 117 -9.11 16.75 9.40
CA GLU A 117 -8.61 16.26 10.70
C GLU A 117 -9.73 16.09 11.73
#